data_AF-A0AAV7E802-F1
#
_entry.id   AF-A0AAV7E802-F1
#
_cell.length_a   1.000
_cell.length_b   1.000
_cell.length_c   1.000
_cell.angle_alpha   90.00
_cell.angle_beta   90.00
_cell.angle_gamma   90.00
#
_symmetry.space_group_name_H-M   'P 1'
#
loop_
_entity.id
_entity.type
_entity.pdbx_description
1 polymer ?
#
loop_
_entity_poly.entity_id
_entity_poly.type
_entity_poly.pdbx_seq_one_letter_code
_entity_poly.pdbx_strand_id
1 'polypeptide(L)'
;MAYGSELLESCGIELRPNFDEVIDGKKINLKNKVFKVLEVALRVDEAFAFVSQMIDVILEELSKYTFDSITKAKMPEKINVHPPNVSKTKGSRKRLKRGKEKAMEQANKKLRLCHGCGVRGDHDKRNCPKFKEDIIGASVQYDSQASTIDHFSQELLEKG
;
A
#
# COMPACT_ATOMS: atom_id res chain seq x y z
N MET A 1 -98.16 -51.16 27.86
CA MET A 1 -97.65 -51.48 29.20
C MET A 1 -96.23 -50.96 29.26
N ALA A 2 -96.02 -49.90 30.05
CA ALA A 2 -94.75 -49.21 30.20
C ALA A 2 -93.92 -49.91 31.28
N TYR A 3 -92.74 -50.42 30.93
CA TYR A 3 -91.68 -50.77 31.89
C TYR A 3 -90.34 -50.66 31.17
N GLY A 4 -89.75 -49.47 31.19
CA GLY A 4 -88.43 -49.27 30.61
C GLY A 4 -87.96 -47.84 30.81
N SER A 5 -87.39 -47.54 31.99
CA SER A 5 -86.41 -46.44 32.21
C SER A 5 -86.03 -46.22 33.68
N GLU A 6 -85.91 -47.26 34.54
CA GLU A 6 -85.56 -47.02 35.97
C GLU A 6 -84.32 -47.78 36.50
N LEU A 7 -83.46 -48.33 35.63
CA LEU A 7 -82.30 -49.11 36.09
C LEU A 7 -80.93 -48.69 35.53
N LEU A 8 -80.75 -47.43 35.12
CA LEU A 8 -79.45 -46.94 34.62
C LEU A 8 -79.06 -45.55 35.14
N GLU A 9 -79.43 -45.20 36.37
CA GLU A 9 -78.96 -43.95 37.01
C GLU A 9 -78.08 -44.17 38.25
N SER A 10 -77.85 -45.42 38.69
CA SER A 10 -77.06 -45.71 39.90
C SER A 10 -75.59 -46.08 39.64
N CYS A 11 -75.15 -46.17 38.39
CA CYS A 11 -73.76 -46.43 38.07
C CYS A 11 -73.17 -45.19 37.40
N GLY A 12 -72.42 -44.39 38.16
CA GLY A 12 -71.72 -43.18 37.69
C GLY A 12 -70.60 -43.47 36.69
N ILE A 13 -70.95 -44.10 35.58
CA ILE A 13 -70.05 -44.37 34.46
C ILE A 13 -70.07 -43.11 33.59
N GLU A 14 -69.03 -42.27 33.70
CA GLU A 14 -68.74 -41.28 32.67
C GLU A 14 -68.50 -42.04 31.36
N LEU A 15 -69.44 -41.92 30.41
CA LEU A 15 -69.27 -42.43 29.07
C LEU A 15 -68.02 -41.77 28.47
N ARG A 16 -66.97 -42.56 28.22
CA ARG A 16 -65.78 -42.04 27.53
C ARG A 16 -66.24 -41.46 26.18
N PRO A 17 -65.77 -40.25 25.80
CA PRO A 17 -66.17 -39.65 24.54
C PRO A 17 -65.84 -40.62 23.40
N ASN A 18 -66.80 -40.76 22.48
CA ASN A 18 -66.72 -41.70 21.39
C ASN A 18 -65.41 -41.45 20.61
N PHE A 19 -64.65 -42.50 20.31
CA PHE A 19 -63.36 -42.40 19.62
C PHE A 19 -63.47 -41.58 18.33
N ASP A 20 -64.60 -41.69 17.64
CA ASP A 20 -64.91 -40.93 16.43
C ASP A 20 -65.01 -39.41 16.69
N GLU A 21 -65.59 -38.98 17.81
CA GLU A 21 -65.67 -37.56 18.20
C GLU A 21 -64.27 -36.97 18.49
N VAL A 22 -63.37 -37.77 19.06
CA VAL A 22 -61.98 -37.35 19.33
C VAL A 22 -61.18 -37.23 18.03
N ILE A 23 -61.37 -38.15 17.08
CA ILE A 23 -60.73 -38.10 15.76
C ILE A 23 -61.27 -36.92 14.96
N ASP A 24 -62.58 -36.68 14.98
CA ASP A 24 -63.19 -35.56 14.28
C ASP A 24 -62.81 -34.22 14.91
N GLY A 25 -62.76 -34.11 16.23
CA GLY A 25 -62.22 -32.93 16.93
C GLY A 25 -60.76 -32.64 16.56
N LYS A 26 -59.91 -33.67 16.45
CA LYS A 26 -58.51 -33.54 15.99
C LYS A 26 -58.42 -33.12 14.52
N LYS A 27 -59.24 -33.68 13.63
CA LYS A 27 -59.33 -33.29 12.21
C LYS A 27 -59.79 -31.84 12.06
N ILE A 28 -60.78 -31.41 12.83
CA ILE A 28 -61.26 -30.02 12.87
C ILE A 28 -60.14 -29.09 13.36
N ASN A 29 -59.41 -29.47 14.41
CA ASN A 29 -58.27 -28.70 14.92
C ASN A 29 -57.15 -28.55 13.88
N LEU A 30 -56.84 -29.62 13.14
CA LEU A 30 -55.85 -29.60 12.07
C LEU A 30 -56.30 -28.71 10.90
N LYS A 31 -57.56 -28.85 10.44
CA LYS A 31 -58.14 -27.98 9.40
C LYS A 31 -58.09 -26.51 9.80
N ASN A 32 -58.45 -26.19 11.04
CA ASN A 32 -58.40 -24.83 11.56
C ASN A 32 -56.97 -24.28 11.66
N LYS A 33 -55.98 -25.12 11.99
CA LYS A 33 -54.56 -24.72 11.99
C LYS A 33 -54.05 -24.48 10.56
N VAL A 34 -54.36 -25.38 9.63
CA VAL A 34 -53.99 -25.23 8.21
C VAL A 34 -54.64 -23.98 7.62
N PHE A 35 -55.90 -23.71 7.94
CA PHE A 35 -56.61 -22.51 7.49
C PHE A 35 -55.96 -21.22 8.01
N LYS A 36 -55.58 -21.17 9.29
CA LYS A 36 -54.87 -20.03 9.88
C LYS A 36 -53.49 -19.78 9.25
N VAL A 37 -52.73 -20.85 8.99
CA VAL A 37 -51.42 -20.73 8.31
C VAL A 37 -51.60 -20.23 6.88
N LEU A 38 -52.62 -20.73 6.16
CA LEU A 38 -52.93 -20.30 4.80
C LEU A 38 -53.40 -18.83 4.76
N GLU A 39 -54.23 -18.40 5.72
CA GLU A 39 -54.67 -17.01 5.86
C GLU A 39 -53.49 -16.05 6.09
N VAL A 40 -52.52 -16.45 6.92
CA VAL A 40 -51.30 -15.67 7.13
C VAL A 40 -50.42 -15.66 5.88
N ALA A 41 -50.29 -16.78 5.17
CA ALA A 41 -49.50 -16.86 3.94
C ALA A 41 -50.09 -15.99 2.82
N LEU A 42 -51.41 -16.01 2.62
CA LEU A 42 -52.11 -15.17 1.64
C LEU A 42 -51.93 -13.67 1.92
N ARG A 43 -51.86 -13.27 3.20
CA ARG A 43 -51.55 -11.88 3.59
C ARG A 43 -50.12 -11.46 3.22
N VAL A 44 -49.17 -12.40 3.16
CA VAL A 44 -47.79 -12.13 2.76
C VAL A 44 -47.70 -11.91 1.25
N ASP A 45 -48.48 -12.62 0.44
CA ASP A 45 -48.50 -12.45 -1.01
C ASP A 45 -49.05 -11.07 -1.44
N GLU A 46 -50.14 -10.62 -0.80
CA GLU A 46 -50.71 -9.29 -1.03
C GLU A 46 -49.76 -8.16 -0.59
N ALA A 47 -49.15 -8.32 0.58
CA ALA A 47 -48.15 -7.37 1.07
C ALA A 47 -46.91 -7.35 0.17
N PHE A 48 -46.48 -8.50 -0.35
CA PHE A 48 -45.36 -8.61 -1.28
C PHE A 48 -45.66 -7.91 -2.61
N ALA A 49 -46.87 -8.05 -3.15
CA ALA A 49 -47.28 -7.34 -4.36
C ALA A 49 -47.24 -5.82 -4.17
N PHE A 50 -47.71 -5.32 -3.02
CA PHE A 50 -47.64 -3.90 -2.68
C PHE A 50 -46.19 -3.41 -2.56
N VAL A 51 -45.33 -4.17 -1.88
CA VAL A 51 -43.90 -3.83 -1.74
C VAL A 51 -43.21 -3.86 -3.11
N SER A 52 -43.49 -4.84 -3.96
CA SER A 52 -42.99 -4.89 -5.34
C SER A 52 -43.40 -3.64 -6.13
N GLN A 53 -44.67 -3.27 -6.08
CA GLN A 53 -45.16 -2.06 -6.75
C GLN A 53 -44.47 -0.80 -6.23
N MET A 54 -44.26 -0.68 -4.92
CA MET A 54 -43.52 0.43 -4.33
C MET A 54 -42.06 0.47 -4.81
N ILE A 55 -41.40 -0.70 -4.90
CA ILE A 55 -40.02 -0.81 -5.39
C ILE A 55 -39.94 -0.34 -6.84
N ASP A 56 -40.88 -0.72 -7.70
CA ASP A 56 -40.89 -0.31 -9.12
C ASP A 56 -40.98 1.21 -9.27
N VAL A 57 -41.84 1.86 -8.48
CA VAL A 57 -41.95 3.33 -8.45
C VAL A 57 -40.64 3.98 -7.97
N ILE A 58 -40.01 3.42 -6.94
CA ILE A 58 -38.73 3.93 -6.42
C ILE A 58 -37.61 3.78 -7.46
N LEU A 59 -37.56 2.65 -8.16
CA LEU A 59 -36.56 2.41 -9.20
C LEU A 59 -36.75 3.37 -10.38
N GLU A 60 -38.00 3.65 -10.78
CA GLU A 60 -38.30 4.63 -11.81
C GLU A 60 -37.84 6.05 -11.39
N GLU A 61 -38.09 6.45 -10.14
CA GLU A 61 -37.66 7.76 -9.63
C GLU A 61 -36.14 7.88 -9.58
N LEU A 62 -35.44 6.84 -9.15
CA LEU A 62 -33.98 6.81 -9.11
C LEU A 62 -33.35 6.80 -10.52
N SER A 63 -34.03 6.22 -11.52
CA SER A 63 -33.54 6.20 -12.90
C SER A 63 -33.43 7.60 -13.53
N LYS A 64 -34.19 8.57 -13.02
CA LYS A 64 -34.15 9.98 -13.46
C LYS A 64 -32.84 10.66 -13.09
N TYR A 65 -32.13 10.16 -12.07
CA TYR A 65 -30.85 10.67 -11.64
C TYR A 65 -29.73 10.05 -12.48
N THR A 66 -29.40 10.70 -13.59
CA THR A 66 -28.24 10.33 -14.40
C THR A 66 -26.94 10.69 -13.69
N PHE A 67 -25.84 9.99 -14.01
CA PHE A 67 -24.51 10.29 -13.47
C PHE A 67 -24.14 11.77 -13.57
N ASP A 68 -24.52 12.40 -14.67
CA ASP A 68 -24.31 13.82 -14.94
C ASP A 68 -25.05 14.73 -13.94
N SER A 69 -26.25 14.33 -13.49
CA SER A 69 -27.03 15.06 -12.47
C SER A 69 -26.38 15.02 -11.09
N ILE A 70 -25.74 13.89 -10.74
CA ILE A 70 -25.10 13.66 -9.44
C ILE A 70 -23.74 14.35 -9.38
N THR A 71 -22.95 14.21 -10.45
CA THR A 71 -21.55 14.65 -10.47
C THR A 71 -21.36 16.06 -11.02
N LYS A 72 -22.43 16.70 -11.56
CA LYS A 72 -22.39 17.96 -12.32
C LYS A 72 -21.37 17.95 -13.46
N ALA A 73 -20.89 16.77 -13.84
CA ALA A 73 -19.86 16.57 -14.86
C ALA A 73 -20.49 15.78 -15.98
N LYS A 74 -20.38 16.28 -17.21
CA LYS A 74 -20.83 15.55 -18.39
C LYS A 74 -19.81 14.44 -18.69
N MET A 75 -20.30 13.22 -18.90
CA MET A 75 -19.44 12.14 -19.37
C MET A 75 -18.80 12.52 -20.73
N PRO A 76 -17.46 12.41 -20.89
CA PRO A 76 -16.81 12.77 -22.14
C PRO A 76 -17.19 11.81 -23.27
N GLU A 77 -17.45 12.38 -24.46
CA GLU A 77 -17.84 11.63 -25.67
C GLU A 77 -16.75 10.66 -26.15
N LYS A 78 -15.48 10.95 -25.83
CA LYS A 78 -14.33 10.10 -26.14
C LYS A 78 -13.42 9.96 -24.92
N ILE A 79 -13.22 8.72 -24.49
CA ILE A 79 -12.25 8.36 -23.46
C ILE A 79 -11.01 7.83 -24.17
N ASN A 80 -9.90 8.56 -24.11
CA ASN A 80 -8.63 8.11 -24.67
C ASN A 80 -7.79 7.47 -23.55
N VAL A 81 -7.80 6.13 -23.49
CA VAL A 81 -6.98 5.38 -22.52
C VAL A 81 -5.63 5.11 -23.15
N HIS A 82 -4.60 5.83 -22.70
CA HIS A 82 -3.23 5.56 -23.13
C HIS A 82 -2.68 4.30 -22.45
N PRO A 83 -1.89 3.48 -23.19
CA PRO A 83 -1.18 2.38 -22.58
C PRO A 83 -0.21 2.91 -21.50
N PRO A 84 0.03 2.16 -20.42
CA PRO A 84 0.97 2.57 -19.38
C PRO A 84 2.36 2.77 -19.99
N ASN A 85 3.07 3.78 -19.50
CA ASN A 85 4.44 4.04 -19.92
C ASN A 85 5.28 2.77 -19.72
N VAL A 86 5.89 2.27 -20.81
CA VAL A 86 6.75 1.09 -20.77
C VAL A 86 7.90 1.36 -19.80
N SER A 87 7.92 0.63 -18.69
CA SER A 87 8.97 0.79 -17.68
C SER A 87 10.28 0.21 -18.22
N LYS A 88 11.35 1.02 -18.21
CA LYS A 88 12.70 0.55 -18.55
C LYS A 88 13.27 -0.22 -17.37
N THR A 89 12.91 -1.49 -17.24
CA THR A 89 13.35 -2.39 -16.15
C THR A 89 14.85 -2.66 -16.17
N LYS A 90 15.48 -2.60 -17.36
CA LYS A 90 16.93 -2.62 -17.53
C LYS A 90 17.40 -1.18 -17.72
N GLY A 91 17.81 -0.53 -16.63
CA GLY A 91 18.16 0.90 -16.60
C GLY A 91 19.08 1.31 -17.76
N SER A 92 18.94 2.57 -18.23
CA SER A 92 19.64 3.12 -19.40
C SER A 92 21.15 3.33 -19.23
N ARG A 93 21.76 2.74 -18.20
CA ARG A 93 23.15 2.99 -17.84
C ARG A 93 24.09 2.26 -18.78
N LYS A 94 25.13 2.97 -19.24
CA LYS A 94 26.25 2.35 -19.95
C LYS A 94 26.88 1.25 -19.08
N ARG A 95 27.34 0.16 -19.72
CA ARG A 95 28.03 -0.94 -19.04
C ARG A 95 29.20 -0.41 -18.20
N LEU A 96 29.34 -0.88 -16.97
CA LEU A 96 30.53 -0.63 -16.14
C LEU A 96 31.73 -1.35 -16.75
N LYS A 97 32.81 -0.60 -17.02
CA LYS A 97 34.05 -1.16 -17.58
C LYS A 97 34.80 -2.01 -16.56
N ARG A 98 35.33 -3.17 -16.97
CA ARG A 98 36.20 -4.03 -16.14
C ARG A 98 37.59 -3.42 -15.98
N GLY A 99 38.37 -3.89 -15.00
CA GLY A 99 39.73 -3.37 -14.72
C GLY A 99 40.64 -3.37 -15.96
N LYS A 100 40.66 -4.49 -16.71
CA LYS A 100 41.40 -4.60 -17.98
C LYS A 100 41.02 -3.52 -18.99
N GLU A 101 39.73 -3.22 -19.12
CA GLU A 101 39.23 -2.20 -20.06
C GLU A 101 39.62 -0.79 -19.64
N LYS A 102 39.59 -0.50 -18.33
CA LYS A 102 40.06 0.79 -17.79
C LYS A 102 41.56 0.99 -18.02
N ALA A 103 42.35 -0.05 -17.79
CA ALA A 103 43.80 -0.01 -17.98
C ALA A 103 44.17 0.20 -19.46
N MET A 104 43.53 -0.52 -20.38
CA MET A 104 43.75 -0.32 -21.82
C MET A 104 43.36 1.11 -22.28
N GLU A 105 42.24 1.64 -21.78
CA GLU A 105 41.83 3.00 -22.09
C GLU A 105 42.79 4.04 -21.51
N GLN A 106 43.36 3.81 -20.32
CA GLN A 106 44.40 4.68 -19.76
C GLN A 106 45.70 4.61 -20.56
N ALA A 107 46.14 3.42 -20.96
CA ALA A 107 47.33 3.23 -21.79
C ALA A 107 47.21 3.90 -23.17
N ASN A 108 46.01 3.92 -23.74
CA ASN A 108 45.74 4.56 -25.03
C ASN A 108 45.53 6.09 -24.93
N LYS A 109 45.54 6.68 -23.72
CA LYS A 109 45.44 8.14 -23.58
C LYS A 109 46.77 8.80 -23.94
N LYS A 110 46.69 9.88 -24.71
CA LYS A 110 47.84 10.74 -24.99
C LYS A 110 48.38 11.32 -23.68
N LEU A 111 49.70 11.32 -23.53
CA LEU A 111 50.38 11.96 -22.40
C LEU A 111 50.00 13.44 -22.32
N ARG A 112 49.71 13.90 -21.11
CA ARG A 112 49.29 15.29 -20.85
C ARG A 112 50.50 16.21 -20.87
N LEU A 113 50.36 17.40 -21.45
CA LEU A 113 51.37 18.45 -21.36
C LEU A 113 51.30 19.10 -19.98
N CYS A 114 52.41 19.09 -19.24
CA CYS A 114 52.49 19.82 -17.99
C CYS A 114 52.77 21.31 -18.25
N HIS A 115 51.85 22.19 -17.84
CA HIS A 115 52.02 23.64 -17.94
C HIS A 115 53.10 24.22 -17.03
N GLY A 116 53.60 23.44 -16.07
CA GLY A 116 54.72 23.85 -15.24
C GLY A 116 56.06 23.68 -15.96
N CYS A 117 56.35 22.46 -16.44
CA CYS A 117 57.67 22.12 -16.99
C CYS A 117 57.72 22.04 -18.52
N GLY A 118 56.58 22.13 -19.20
CA GLY A 118 56.46 22.03 -20.66
C GLY A 118 56.62 20.61 -21.22
N VAL A 119 56.75 19.58 -20.39
CA VAL A 119 56.98 18.19 -20.83
C VAL A 119 55.66 17.41 -20.84
N ARG A 120 55.51 16.46 -21.78
CA ARG A 120 54.38 15.52 -21.81
C ARG A 120 54.66 14.32 -20.91
N GLY A 121 53.77 14.02 -19.97
CA GLY A 121 53.88 12.89 -19.06
C GLY A 121 52.65 12.67 -18.19
N ASP A 122 52.77 11.78 -17.20
CA ASP A 122 51.71 11.43 -16.25
C ASP A 122 51.66 12.35 -15.02
N HIS A 123 51.97 13.64 -15.21
CA HIS A 123 51.90 14.65 -14.16
C HIS A 123 51.30 15.96 -14.66
N ASP A 124 50.77 16.76 -13.74
CA ASP A 124 50.31 18.12 -13.99
C ASP A 124 51.21 19.12 -13.26
N LYS A 125 50.88 20.42 -13.32
CA LYS A 125 51.65 21.48 -12.63
C LYS A 125 51.74 21.24 -11.11
N ARG A 126 50.73 20.63 -10.49
CA ARG A 126 50.65 20.41 -9.03
C ARG A 126 51.53 19.26 -8.58
N ASN A 127 51.69 18.25 -9.43
CA ASN A 127 52.52 17.08 -9.17
C ASN A 127 53.81 17.09 -10.00
N CYS A 128 54.25 18.25 -10.49
CA CYS A 128 55.38 18.32 -11.40
C CYS A 128 56.69 18.07 -10.63
N PRO A 129 57.50 17.06 -11.01
CA PRO A 129 58.70 16.69 -10.28
C PRO A 129 59.73 17.83 -10.24
N LYS A 130 59.87 18.61 -11.34
CA LYS A 130 60.78 19.77 -11.37
C LYS A 130 60.54 20.76 -10.22
N PHE A 131 59.28 21.12 -9.97
CA PHE A 131 58.94 22.05 -8.88
C PHE A 131 58.97 21.40 -7.49
N LYS A 132 59.01 20.06 -7.40
CA LYS A 132 59.21 19.38 -6.11
C LYS A 132 60.69 19.34 -5.74
N GLU A 133 61.58 19.22 -6.72
CA GLU A 133 63.03 19.27 -6.52
C GLU A 133 63.49 20.69 -6.12
N ASP A 134 62.89 21.73 -6.71
CA ASP A 134 63.20 23.14 -6.37
C ASP A 134 62.85 23.50 -4.91
N ILE A 135 61.86 22.84 -4.30
CA ILE A 135 61.48 23.05 -2.89
C ILE A 135 62.52 22.45 -1.92
N ILE A 136 63.20 21.37 -2.34
CA ILE A 136 64.24 20.70 -1.54
C ILE A 136 65.60 21.42 -1.71
N GLY A 137 65.85 22.01 -2.89
CA GLY A 137 67.06 22.80 -3.17
C GLY A 137 67.07 24.20 -2.54
N ALA A 138 65.90 24.83 -2.36
CA ALA A 138 65.79 26.18 -1.80
C ALA A 138 66.00 26.26 -0.26
N SER A 139 66.04 25.12 0.45
CA SER A 139 66.23 25.08 1.90
C SER A 139 67.69 24.96 2.37
N VAL A 140 68.68 25.02 1.46
CA VAL A 140 70.10 24.85 1.80
C VAL A 140 70.94 26.04 1.36
N GLN A 141 70.56 27.26 1.74
CA GLN A 141 71.46 28.41 1.85
C GLN A 141 70.97 29.34 2.98
N TYR A 142 71.38 29.07 4.22
CA TYR A 142 71.38 30.10 5.27
C TYR A 142 72.80 30.18 5.81
N ASP A 143 73.43 31.33 5.56
CA ASP A 143 74.83 31.62 5.82
C ASP A 143 75.15 31.54 7.33
N SER A 144 76.31 30.96 7.63
CA SER A 144 76.86 30.74 8.96
C SER A 144 77.47 32.01 9.59
N GLN A 145 76.69 33.06 9.77
CA GLN A 145 77.13 34.27 10.48
C GLN A 145 76.12 34.74 11.53
N ALA A 146 75.97 33.98 12.62
CA ALA A 146 75.49 34.50 13.90
C ALA A 146 75.65 33.45 15.01
N SER A 147 76.87 33.25 15.52
CA SER A 147 77.09 32.53 16.78
C SER A 147 78.25 33.13 17.57
N THR A 148 78.10 34.39 17.98
CA THR A 148 78.94 35.02 19.01
C THR A 148 78.10 35.97 19.87
N ILE A 149 77.14 35.42 20.62
CA ILE A 149 76.53 36.09 21.78
C ILE A 149 76.35 35.07 22.92
N ASP A 150 77.32 34.16 23.11
CA ASP A 150 77.34 33.25 24.28
C ASP A 150 78.72 33.22 24.94
N HIS A 151 79.43 34.36 24.94
CA HIS A 151 80.66 34.51 25.73
C HIS A 151 80.70 35.76 26.64
N PHE A 152 79.69 36.64 26.59
CA PHE A 152 79.66 37.85 27.43
C PHE A 152 78.94 37.66 28.78
N SER A 153 78.40 36.47 29.06
CA SER A 153 77.64 36.21 30.30
C SER A 153 78.38 35.34 31.33
N GLN A 154 79.67 35.06 31.15
CA GLN A 154 80.49 34.36 32.16
C GLN A 154 81.54 35.23 32.84
N GLU A 155 81.74 36.50 32.45
CA GLU A 155 82.72 37.39 33.11
C GLU A 155 82.13 38.29 34.22
N LEU A 156 80.81 38.21 34.48
CA LEU A 156 80.13 39.02 35.50
C LEU A 156 79.72 38.25 36.78
N LEU A 157 80.22 37.02 36.96
CA LEU A 157 79.97 36.22 38.17
C LEU A 157 81.24 35.77 38.91
N GLU A 158 82.43 36.20 38.48
CA GLU A 158 83.71 35.89 39.18
C GLU A 158 84.46 37.13 39.70
N LYS A 159 83.82 38.31 39.73
CA LYS A 159 84.33 39.47 40.50
C LYS A 159 83.26 39.97 41.47
N GLY A 160 83.05 39.17 42.52
CA GLY A 160 82.39 39.51 43.77
C GLY A 160 83.13 38.81 44.90
#